data_AF-A0A6I8QI08-F1
#
_entry.id   AF-A0A6I8QI08-F1
#
_cell.length_a   1.000
_cell.length_b   1.000
_cell.length_c   1.000
_cell.angle_alpha   90.00
_cell.angle_beta   90.00
_cell.angle_gamma   90.00
#
_symmetry.space_group_name_H-M   'P 1'
#
loop_
_entity.id
_entity.type
_entity.pdbx_description
1 polymer ?
#
loop_
_entity_poly.entity_id
_entity_poly.type
_entity_poly.pdbx_seq_one_letter_code
_entity_poly.pdbx_strand_id
1 'polypeptide(L)'
;MDLFGRIFNTVSAVTNLFSNPYKVREVPLSEYGNCSCIQEDGRVLLYRNRTAKSLDCVLVNPISPQNAYRLFQLDSEHEALLRFQEYAVKLRPFYESSRKGLRLETIQQLTDCIRSHPNWSLAHVAVDIGLRESFKHNGILRSLNSTDCDGGSTPLHLACKKGDIECLQELVEECQARQDIADQNGETVYHHAAQQNNPRVIEILCSVPSVGINHQSNNNEAPLHVACRMGKTESVLALLRCQARCDIIGKDGYPIHTAMKYSQNGCAEAILDVSANQLHAEDPRYQATPIHWAKNAEMARLLIQRGCKVNTRSKTSDTPLHIMVKRDRFEAAMVLLTNGADPNAKGEHGNTPLHLAMKKDHLELIKALMVFGADVEQHNDFGETPGLIAARSSKGCEP
;
A
#
# COMPACT_ATOMS: atom_id res chain seq x y z
N MET A 1 60.55 8.47 -22.89
CA MET A 1 59.31 8.44 -23.71
C MET A 1 58.20 7.60 -23.07
N ASP A 2 58.47 6.71 -22.08
CA ASP A 2 57.46 5.76 -21.58
C ASP A 2 56.64 6.19 -20.35
N LEU A 3 56.91 7.36 -19.76
CA LEU A 3 56.16 7.83 -18.59
C LEU A 3 54.78 8.38 -18.98
N PHE A 4 54.71 9.13 -20.08
CA PHE A 4 53.45 9.71 -20.57
C PHE A 4 52.47 8.65 -21.10
N GLY A 5 52.96 7.59 -21.74
CA GLY A 5 52.11 6.47 -22.19
C GLY A 5 51.50 5.67 -21.03
N ARG A 6 52.24 5.49 -19.93
CA ARG A 6 51.71 4.86 -18.71
C ARG A 6 50.71 5.74 -17.99
N ILE A 7 50.94 7.05 -17.92
CA ILE A 7 50.01 8.00 -17.29
C ILE A 7 48.72 8.12 -18.13
N PHE A 8 48.80 8.12 -19.46
CA PHE A 8 47.60 8.18 -20.31
C PHE A 8 46.79 6.87 -20.24
N ASN A 9 47.47 5.73 -20.16
CA ASN A 9 46.81 4.43 -19.97
C ASN A 9 46.24 4.26 -18.55
N THR A 10 46.89 4.81 -17.52
CA THR A 10 46.32 4.81 -16.17
C THR A 10 45.21 5.84 -16.01
N VAL A 11 45.25 7.00 -16.68
CA VAL A 11 44.14 7.96 -16.67
C VAL A 11 42.93 7.39 -17.44
N SER A 12 43.14 6.76 -18.60
CA SER A 12 42.11 6.01 -19.33
C SER A 12 41.54 4.86 -18.49
N ALA A 13 42.41 4.06 -17.85
CA ALA A 13 42.01 2.99 -16.95
C ALA A 13 41.31 3.49 -15.69
N VAL A 14 41.67 4.65 -15.14
CA VAL A 14 41.03 5.27 -13.97
C VAL A 14 39.69 5.89 -14.35
N THR A 15 39.54 6.49 -15.54
CA THR A 15 38.20 6.85 -16.06
C THR A 15 37.33 5.62 -16.35
N ASN A 16 37.93 4.48 -16.68
CA ASN A 16 37.24 3.20 -16.85
C ASN A 16 36.91 2.50 -15.50
N LEU A 17 37.73 2.68 -14.47
CA LEU A 17 37.49 2.16 -13.12
C LEU A 17 36.33 2.87 -12.40
N PHE A 18 36.03 4.11 -12.79
CA PHE A 18 34.92 4.92 -12.26
C PHE A 18 33.73 5.04 -13.21
N SER A 19 33.75 4.40 -14.38
CA SER A 19 32.58 4.38 -15.26
C SER A 19 31.76 3.13 -15.02
N ASN A 20 30.50 3.33 -14.62
CA ASN A 20 29.52 2.27 -14.54
C ASN A 20 29.45 1.53 -15.90
N PRO A 21 29.76 0.22 -15.95
CA PRO A 21 29.80 -0.56 -17.19
C PRO A 21 28.42 -0.65 -17.87
N TYR A 22 27.35 -0.32 -17.14
CA TYR A 22 25.96 -0.30 -17.60
C TYR A 22 25.43 1.12 -17.87
N LYS A 23 26.31 2.13 -17.94
CA LYS A 23 25.88 3.49 -18.30
C LYS A 23 25.65 3.58 -19.79
N VAL A 24 24.40 3.84 -20.17
CA VAL A 24 23.97 4.00 -21.55
C VAL A 24 24.54 5.30 -22.12
N ARG A 25 25.16 5.20 -23.30
CA ARG A 25 25.70 6.36 -24.03
C ARG A 25 25.29 6.31 -25.49
N GLU A 26 24.99 7.46 -26.07
CA GLU A 26 24.83 7.58 -27.51
C GLU A 26 26.21 7.61 -28.18
N VAL A 27 26.41 6.73 -29.15
CA VAL A 27 27.66 6.53 -29.89
C VAL A 27 27.37 6.35 -31.37
N PRO A 28 28.18 6.95 -32.27
CA PRO A 28 28.04 6.75 -33.71
C PRO A 28 28.48 5.32 -34.08
N LEU A 29 27.73 4.67 -34.97
CA LEU A 29 28.01 3.30 -35.41
C LEU A 29 29.36 3.16 -36.13
N SER A 30 29.91 4.25 -36.67
CA SER A 30 31.25 4.28 -37.27
C SER A 30 32.37 3.90 -36.29
N GLU A 31 32.20 4.12 -34.99
CA GLU A 31 33.18 3.69 -33.97
C GLU A 31 33.36 2.17 -33.91
N TYR A 32 32.34 1.42 -34.33
CA TYR A 32 32.32 -0.03 -34.33
C TYR A 32 32.79 -0.67 -35.64
N GLY A 33 33.17 0.12 -36.65
CA GLY A 33 33.62 -0.41 -37.96
C GLY A 33 34.85 -1.33 -37.88
N ASN A 34 35.69 -1.17 -36.85
CA ASN A 34 36.86 -2.02 -36.59
C ASN A 34 36.60 -3.16 -35.58
N CYS A 35 35.38 -3.26 -35.04
CA CYS A 35 34.99 -4.29 -34.08
C CYS A 35 34.35 -5.49 -34.78
N SER A 36 34.51 -6.70 -34.25
CA SER A 36 33.85 -7.89 -34.80
C SER A 36 32.45 -8.03 -34.21
N CYS A 37 31.40 -8.02 -35.03
CA CYS A 37 30.05 -8.36 -34.58
C CYS A 37 29.99 -9.86 -34.25
N ILE A 38 29.56 -10.21 -33.04
CA ILE A 38 29.41 -11.61 -32.59
C ILE A 38 27.98 -12.07 -32.81
N GLN A 39 27.01 -11.25 -32.42
CA GLN A 39 25.60 -11.61 -32.43
C GLN A 39 24.74 -10.39 -32.75
N GLU A 40 23.68 -10.63 -33.51
CA GLU A 40 22.70 -9.64 -33.95
C GLU A 40 21.30 -10.22 -33.76
N ASP A 41 20.44 -9.47 -33.07
CA ASP A 41 19.03 -9.80 -32.93
C ASP A 41 18.20 -8.50 -33.03
N GLY A 42 17.51 -8.36 -34.16
CA GLY A 42 16.77 -7.17 -34.52
C GLY A 42 17.69 -5.95 -34.60
N ARG A 43 17.51 -4.99 -33.68
CA ARG A 43 18.32 -3.76 -33.62
C ARG A 43 19.39 -3.79 -32.52
N VAL A 44 19.53 -4.91 -31.81
CA VAL A 44 20.51 -5.08 -30.73
C VAL A 44 21.70 -5.88 -31.29
N LEU A 45 22.90 -5.30 -31.17
CA LEU A 45 24.15 -5.81 -31.73
C LEU A 45 25.17 -6.00 -30.62
N LEU A 46 25.90 -7.12 -30.64
CA LEU A 46 27.00 -7.39 -29.73
C LEU A 46 28.33 -7.33 -30.48
N TYR A 47 29.17 -6.37 -30.14
CA TYR A 47 30.50 -6.19 -30.73
C TYR A 47 31.59 -6.65 -29.77
N ARG A 48 32.61 -7.34 -30.31
CA ARG A 48 33.88 -7.60 -29.64
C ARG A 48 34.90 -6.57 -30.02
N ASN A 49 35.30 -5.76 -29.05
CA ASN A 49 36.41 -4.84 -29.21
C ASN A 49 37.72 -5.54 -28.82
N ARG A 50 38.51 -5.92 -29.83
CA ARG A 50 39.81 -6.59 -29.62
C ARG A 50 40.85 -5.67 -28.95
N THR A 51 40.72 -4.36 -29.09
CA THR A 51 41.68 -3.38 -28.53
C THR A 51 41.45 -3.15 -27.04
N ALA A 52 40.19 -3.01 -26.64
CA ALA A 52 39.80 -2.77 -25.25
C ALA A 52 39.50 -4.05 -24.45
N LYS A 53 39.62 -5.25 -25.08
CA LYS A 53 39.25 -6.55 -24.51
C LYS A 53 37.86 -6.60 -23.86
N SER A 54 36.94 -5.80 -24.38
CA SER A 54 35.56 -5.67 -23.87
C SER A 54 34.54 -6.01 -24.96
N LEU A 55 33.35 -6.35 -24.50
CA LEU A 55 32.17 -6.62 -25.29
C LEU A 55 31.18 -5.48 -25.09
N ASP A 56 30.84 -4.83 -26.20
CA ASP A 56 29.93 -3.70 -26.24
C ASP A 56 28.61 -4.16 -26.83
N CYS A 57 27.53 -4.04 -26.06
CA CYS A 57 26.18 -4.25 -26.57
C CYS A 57 25.57 -2.92 -26.95
N VAL A 58 25.01 -2.85 -28.16
CA VAL A 58 24.61 -1.60 -28.81
C VAL A 58 23.21 -1.75 -29.39
N LEU A 59 22.32 -0.80 -29.11
CA LEU A 59 20.98 -0.70 -29.69
C LEU A 59 20.98 0.37 -30.78
N VAL A 60 20.77 -0.03 -32.04
CA VAL A 60 20.70 0.91 -33.17
C VAL A 60 19.45 1.77 -33.06
N ASN A 61 19.61 3.10 -33.12
CA ASN A 61 18.48 4.01 -33.00
C ASN A 61 17.56 3.85 -34.22
N PRO A 62 16.23 3.63 -34.01
CA PRO A 62 15.34 3.39 -35.12
C PRO A 62 15.10 4.56 -36.06
N ILE A 63 15.31 5.80 -35.58
CA ILE A 63 15.09 7.03 -36.35
C ILE A 63 16.37 7.46 -37.07
N SER A 64 17.50 7.33 -36.39
CA SER A 64 18.82 7.72 -36.91
C SER A 64 19.73 6.50 -36.96
N PRO A 65 19.72 5.71 -38.05
CA PRO A 65 20.50 4.47 -38.15
C PRO A 65 22.02 4.69 -38.18
N GLN A 66 22.50 5.94 -38.12
CA GLN A 66 23.92 6.27 -37.95
C GLN A 66 24.34 6.34 -36.48
N ASN A 67 23.38 6.50 -35.56
CA ASN A 67 23.61 6.56 -34.12
C ASN A 67 23.07 5.31 -33.45
N ALA A 68 23.72 4.91 -32.36
CA ALA A 68 23.28 3.81 -31.55
C ALA A 68 23.53 4.08 -30.07
N TYR A 69 22.84 3.34 -29.21
CA TYR A 69 22.96 3.43 -27.76
C TYR A 69 23.79 2.25 -27.26
N ARG A 70 24.99 2.52 -26.75
CA ARG A 70 25.78 1.50 -26.03
C ARG A 70 25.08 1.19 -24.72
N LEU A 71 24.55 -0.02 -24.57
CA LEU A 71 23.79 -0.47 -23.40
C LEU A 71 24.70 -0.93 -22.27
N PHE A 72 25.78 -1.64 -22.60
CA PHE A 72 26.81 -2.04 -21.65
C PHE A 72 28.17 -2.24 -22.31
N GLN A 73 29.21 -2.20 -21.49
CA GLN A 73 30.58 -2.56 -21.82
C GLN A 73 31.09 -3.53 -20.76
N LEU A 74 31.26 -4.80 -21.10
CA LEU A 74 31.64 -5.87 -20.17
C LEU A 74 32.89 -6.61 -20.62
N ASP A 75 33.74 -7.00 -19.67
CA ASP A 75 34.96 -7.78 -19.96
C ASP A 75 34.69 -9.29 -20.00
N SER A 76 33.62 -9.76 -19.34
CA SER A 76 33.23 -11.17 -19.28
C SER A 76 32.34 -11.56 -20.46
N GLU A 77 32.81 -12.50 -21.28
CA GLU A 77 32.05 -13.02 -22.43
C GLU A 77 30.77 -13.76 -22.04
N HIS A 78 30.83 -14.55 -20.97
CA HIS A 78 29.67 -15.31 -20.52
C HIS A 78 28.53 -14.39 -20.03
N GLU A 79 28.86 -13.37 -19.24
CA GLU A 79 27.86 -12.40 -18.74
C GLU A 79 27.30 -11.54 -19.87
N ALA A 80 28.16 -11.09 -20.79
CA ALA A 80 27.75 -10.29 -21.94
C ALA A 80 26.75 -11.04 -22.85
N LEU A 81 26.99 -12.32 -23.12
CA LEU A 81 26.08 -13.13 -23.94
C LEU A 81 24.72 -13.35 -23.27
N LEU A 82 24.71 -13.62 -21.96
CA LEU A 82 23.47 -13.83 -21.20
C LEU A 82 22.62 -12.54 -21.18
N ARG A 83 23.24 -11.39 -20.90
CA ARG A 83 22.56 -10.08 -20.91
C ARG A 83 22.14 -9.65 -22.31
N PHE A 84 22.91 -9.99 -23.33
CA PHE A 84 22.52 -9.74 -24.73
C PHE A 84 21.21 -10.46 -25.06
N GLN A 85 21.08 -11.75 -24.71
CA GLN A 85 19.85 -12.50 -24.97
C GLN A 85 18.64 -11.90 -24.24
N GLU A 86 18.81 -11.49 -22.97
CA GLU A 86 17.76 -10.83 -22.21
C GLU A 86 17.33 -9.51 -22.85
N TYR A 87 18.29 -8.65 -23.21
CA TYR A 87 18.02 -7.33 -23.80
C TYR A 87 17.42 -7.43 -25.20
N ALA A 88 17.88 -8.36 -26.03
CA ALA A 88 17.36 -8.60 -27.36
C ALA A 88 15.84 -8.89 -27.34
N VAL A 89 15.43 -9.80 -26.46
CA VAL A 89 14.01 -10.18 -26.32
C VAL A 89 13.21 -9.07 -25.64
N LYS A 90 13.74 -8.49 -24.56
CA LYS A 90 12.97 -7.55 -23.73
C LYS A 90 12.86 -6.14 -24.30
N LEU A 91 13.87 -5.63 -25.03
CA LEU A 91 13.84 -4.27 -25.56
C LEU A 91 13.01 -4.13 -26.83
N ARG A 92 12.79 -5.23 -27.57
CA ARG A 92 12.13 -5.25 -28.87
C ARG A 92 10.75 -4.58 -28.91
N PRO A 93 9.80 -4.93 -28.01
CA PRO A 93 8.49 -4.28 -27.98
C PRO A 93 8.56 -2.77 -27.77
N PHE A 94 9.57 -2.25 -27.07
CA PHE A 94 9.65 -0.85 -26.68
C PHE A 94 10.18 0.05 -27.81
N TYR A 95 11.19 -0.39 -28.56
CA TYR A 95 11.70 0.40 -29.67
C TYR A 95 10.85 0.27 -30.95
N GLU A 96 10.11 -0.83 -31.13
CA GLU A 96 9.19 -1.00 -32.27
C GLU A 96 7.90 -0.19 -32.09
N SER A 97 7.42 -0.05 -30.84
CA SER A 97 6.21 0.72 -30.53
C SER A 97 6.44 2.24 -30.48
N SER A 98 7.65 2.70 -30.14
CA SER A 98 7.94 4.13 -30.04
C SER A 98 8.14 4.78 -31.41
N ARG A 99 7.11 5.49 -31.90
CA ARG A 99 7.17 6.27 -33.15
C ARG A 99 8.18 7.43 -33.11
N LYS A 100 8.46 7.96 -31.91
CA LYS A 100 9.37 9.12 -31.70
C LYS A 100 10.78 8.70 -31.29
N GLY A 101 11.07 7.40 -31.27
CA GLY A 101 12.33 6.88 -30.76
C GLY A 101 12.40 6.95 -29.23
N LEU A 102 13.27 6.15 -28.63
CA LEU A 102 13.47 6.15 -27.18
C LEU A 102 14.56 7.16 -26.83
N ARG A 103 14.32 8.01 -25.81
CA ARG A 103 15.34 8.93 -25.30
C ARG A 103 16.41 8.14 -24.54
N LEU A 104 17.62 8.67 -24.49
CA LEU A 104 18.74 8.07 -23.76
C LEU A 104 18.39 7.72 -22.30
N GLU A 105 17.72 8.65 -21.61
CA GLU A 105 17.28 8.48 -20.21
C GLU A 105 16.29 7.32 -20.04
N THR A 106 15.34 7.19 -20.97
CA THR A 106 14.36 6.10 -20.98
C THR A 106 15.03 4.75 -21.24
N ILE A 107 16.04 4.70 -22.12
CA ILE A 107 16.80 3.47 -22.38
C ILE A 107 17.63 3.09 -21.16
N GLN A 108 18.26 4.06 -20.48
CA GLN A 108 18.94 3.82 -19.21
C GLN A 108 17.97 3.20 -18.20
N GLN A 109 16.80 3.82 -17.98
CA GLN A 109 15.77 3.31 -17.08
C GLN A 109 15.29 1.90 -17.46
N LEU A 110 15.09 1.63 -18.76
CA LEU A 110 14.75 0.29 -19.29
C LEU A 110 15.82 -0.74 -18.92
N THR A 111 17.09 -0.45 -19.22
CA THR A 111 18.19 -1.39 -18.94
C THR A 111 18.45 -1.57 -17.45
N ASP A 112 18.26 -0.53 -16.64
CA ASP A 112 18.36 -0.62 -15.17
C ASP A 112 17.22 -1.47 -14.60
N CYS A 113 15.98 -1.26 -15.05
CA CYS A 113 14.81 -2.02 -14.61
C CYS A 113 14.90 -3.51 -14.98
N ILE A 114 15.32 -3.82 -16.22
CA ILE A 114 15.50 -5.21 -16.65
C ILE A 114 16.57 -5.92 -15.79
N ARG A 115 17.61 -5.19 -15.39
CA ARG A 115 18.70 -5.73 -14.55
C ARG A 115 18.26 -5.91 -13.09
N SER A 116 17.49 -4.97 -12.54
CA SER A 116 17.03 -5.06 -11.16
C SER A 116 15.94 -6.13 -10.98
N HIS A 117 15.13 -6.36 -12.03
CA HIS A 117 14.04 -7.32 -12.02
C HIS A 117 14.08 -8.25 -13.25
N PRO A 118 14.97 -9.26 -13.26
CA PRO A 118 15.12 -10.16 -14.40
C PRO A 118 13.88 -11.03 -14.65
N ASN A 119 13.04 -11.25 -13.64
CA ASN A 119 11.85 -12.09 -13.75
C ASN A 119 10.58 -11.30 -14.14
N TRP A 120 10.66 -9.97 -14.23
CA TRP A 120 9.52 -9.17 -14.65
C TRP A 120 9.17 -9.41 -16.11
N SER A 121 7.87 -9.48 -16.35
CA SER A 121 7.32 -9.54 -17.69
C SER A 121 7.44 -8.19 -18.41
N LEU A 122 7.28 -8.21 -19.73
CA LEU A 122 7.36 -7.01 -20.57
C LEU A 122 6.34 -5.95 -20.14
N ALA A 123 5.13 -6.38 -19.74
CA ALA A 123 4.10 -5.48 -19.24
C ALA A 123 4.48 -4.84 -17.89
N HIS A 124 5.15 -5.55 -16.97
CA HIS A 124 5.64 -4.94 -15.72
C HIS A 124 6.65 -3.83 -16.00
N VAL A 125 7.62 -4.09 -16.90
CA VAL A 125 8.62 -3.10 -17.30
C VAL A 125 7.98 -1.90 -18.00
N ALA A 126 6.97 -2.13 -18.85
CA ALA A 126 6.22 -1.08 -19.53
C ALA A 126 5.53 -0.13 -18.54
N VAL A 127 4.86 -0.70 -17.52
CA VAL A 127 4.20 0.06 -16.45
C VAL A 127 5.22 0.79 -15.57
N ASP A 128 6.34 0.16 -15.24
CA ASP A 128 7.34 0.77 -14.37
C ASP A 128 7.90 2.07 -14.97
N ILE A 129 8.09 2.09 -16.28
CA ILE A 129 8.72 3.21 -16.99
C ILE A 129 7.67 4.20 -17.51
N GLY A 130 6.39 3.81 -17.56
CA GLY A 130 5.30 4.63 -18.08
C GLY A 130 5.26 4.67 -19.61
N LEU A 131 5.72 3.60 -20.28
CA LEU A 131 5.77 3.51 -21.74
C LEU A 131 4.45 3.03 -22.33
N ARG A 132 3.50 3.94 -22.39
CA ARG A 132 2.13 3.76 -22.90
C ARG A 132 2.00 3.17 -24.30
N GLU A 133 2.73 3.73 -25.26
CA GLU A 133 2.69 3.26 -26.65
C GLU A 133 3.07 1.78 -26.80
N SER A 134 3.82 1.24 -25.85
CA SER A 134 4.25 -0.15 -25.85
C SER A 134 3.12 -1.14 -25.57
N PHE A 135 2.03 -0.73 -24.90
CA PHE A 135 0.89 -1.60 -24.64
C PHE A 135 0.16 -2.07 -25.91
N LYS A 136 0.32 -1.36 -27.05
CA LYS A 136 -0.22 -1.78 -28.36
C LYS A 136 0.52 -2.98 -28.97
N HIS A 137 1.69 -3.33 -28.46
CA HIS A 137 2.49 -4.41 -29.01
C HIS A 137 1.99 -5.78 -28.52
N ASN A 138 1.75 -6.72 -29.45
CA ASN A 138 1.23 -8.07 -29.17
C ASN A 138 2.03 -8.83 -28.09
N GLY A 139 3.35 -8.63 -28.04
CA GLY A 139 4.21 -9.23 -27.03
C GLY A 139 3.90 -8.75 -25.61
N ILE A 140 3.55 -7.47 -25.45
CA ILE A 140 3.18 -6.89 -24.15
C ILE A 140 1.76 -7.32 -23.78
N LEU A 141 0.82 -7.28 -24.74
CA LEU A 141 -0.56 -7.75 -24.57
C LEU A 141 -0.63 -9.18 -24.03
N ARG A 142 0.20 -10.09 -24.55
CA ARG A 142 0.28 -11.48 -24.07
C ARG A 142 0.76 -11.60 -22.62
N SER A 143 1.50 -10.62 -22.13
CA SER A 143 2.07 -10.59 -20.78
C SER A 143 1.30 -9.73 -19.77
N LEU A 144 0.16 -9.13 -20.15
CA LEU A 144 -0.59 -8.22 -19.28
C LEU A 144 -1.10 -8.84 -17.99
N ASN A 145 -1.42 -10.13 -18.02
CA ASN A 145 -1.98 -10.85 -16.88
C ASN A 145 -0.94 -11.76 -16.20
N SER A 146 0.34 -11.67 -16.58
CA SER A 146 1.39 -12.45 -15.92
C SER A 146 1.58 -11.94 -14.49
N THR A 147 1.77 -12.84 -13.55
CA THR A 147 2.15 -12.50 -12.18
C THR A 147 3.68 -12.52 -12.05
N ASP A 148 4.24 -11.60 -11.28
CA ASP A 148 5.64 -11.66 -10.90
C ASP A 148 5.91 -12.81 -9.90
N CYS A 149 7.18 -13.21 -9.77
CA CYS A 149 7.58 -14.27 -8.84
C CYS A 149 7.69 -13.78 -7.39
N ASP A 150 7.93 -12.49 -7.18
CA ASP A 150 8.27 -11.94 -5.87
C ASP A 150 7.01 -11.74 -5.01
N GLY A 151 5.92 -11.26 -5.60
CA GLY A 151 4.68 -10.96 -4.89
C GLY A 151 3.42 -11.55 -5.50
N GLY A 152 3.49 -12.17 -6.68
CA GLY A 152 2.30 -12.55 -7.45
C GLY A 152 1.55 -11.34 -8.01
N SER A 153 2.17 -10.16 -8.02
CA SER A 153 1.60 -8.93 -8.53
C SER A 153 1.49 -9.00 -10.05
N THR A 154 0.41 -8.43 -10.58
CA THR A 154 0.26 -8.22 -12.02
C THR A 154 0.74 -6.82 -12.40
N PRO A 155 0.99 -6.52 -13.69
CA PRO A 155 1.30 -5.18 -14.16
C PRO A 155 0.24 -4.15 -13.72
N LEU A 156 -1.03 -4.55 -13.66
CA LEU A 156 -2.12 -3.69 -13.19
C LEU A 156 -2.00 -3.38 -11.69
N HIS A 157 -1.56 -4.33 -10.85
CA HIS A 157 -1.24 -4.07 -9.45
C HIS A 157 -0.10 -3.05 -9.31
N LEU A 158 0.96 -3.20 -10.11
CA LEU A 158 2.08 -2.26 -10.11
C LEU A 158 1.63 -0.85 -10.54
N ALA A 159 0.76 -0.75 -11.55
CA ALA A 159 0.20 0.52 -12.01
C ALA A 159 -0.63 1.20 -10.91
N CYS A 160 -1.45 0.44 -10.19
CA CYS A 160 -2.21 0.92 -9.04
C CYS A 160 -1.27 1.38 -7.90
N LYS A 161 -0.21 0.62 -7.64
CA LYS A 161 0.81 0.94 -6.64
C LYS A 161 1.65 2.17 -7.01
N LYS A 162 1.85 2.47 -8.28
CA LYS A 162 2.50 3.72 -8.71
C LYS A 162 1.54 4.90 -8.74
N GLY A 163 0.25 4.64 -8.94
CA GLY A 163 -0.76 5.68 -9.14
C GLY A 163 -0.64 6.37 -10.49
N ASP A 164 -0.08 5.68 -11.50
CA ASP A 164 0.02 6.21 -12.87
C ASP A 164 -1.34 6.09 -13.56
N ILE A 165 -2.09 7.19 -13.51
CA ILE A 165 -3.46 7.30 -14.02
C ILE A 165 -3.52 6.97 -15.51
N GLU A 166 -2.56 7.46 -16.29
CA GLU A 166 -2.59 7.36 -17.74
C GLU A 166 -2.29 5.92 -18.18
N CYS A 167 -1.31 5.27 -17.55
CA CYS A 167 -1.09 3.83 -17.77
C CYS A 167 -2.28 2.98 -17.32
N LEU A 168 -2.96 3.35 -16.24
CA LEU A 168 -4.15 2.64 -15.76
C LEU A 168 -5.31 2.73 -16.75
N GLN A 169 -5.56 3.91 -17.32
CA GLN A 169 -6.61 4.08 -18.34
C GLN A 169 -6.35 3.18 -19.55
N GLU A 170 -5.13 3.18 -20.08
CA GLU A 170 -4.79 2.32 -21.22
C GLU A 170 -4.88 0.82 -20.88
N LEU A 171 -4.45 0.41 -19.69
CA LEU A 171 -4.51 -0.99 -19.28
C LEU A 171 -5.94 -1.50 -19.08
N VAL A 172 -6.82 -0.65 -18.52
CA VAL A 172 -8.19 -1.03 -18.16
C VAL A 172 -9.15 -0.85 -19.34
N GLU A 173 -9.09 0.29 -20.02
CA GLU A 173 -10.04 0.66 -21.09
C GLU A 173 -9.65 0.03 -22.43
N GLU A 174 -8.38 0.13 -22.84
CA GLU A 174 -7.92 -0.32 -24.16
C GLU A 174 -7.46 -1.80 -24.14
N CYS A 175 -6.69 -2.19 -23.12
CA CYS A 175 -6.08 -3.52 -23.06
C CYS A 175 -6.93 -4.58 -22.35
N GLN A 176 -8.02 -4.17 -21.70
CA GLN A 176 -8.94 -5.05 -20.96
C GLN A 176 -8.21 -5.99 -19.97
N ALA A 177 -7.23 -5.45 -19.24
CA ALA A 177 -6.47 -6.20 -18.25
C ALA A 177 -7.40 -6.77 -17.16
N ARG A 178 -7.12 -8.00 -16.71
CA ARG A 178 -7.95 -8.67 -15.70
C ARG A 178 -7.76 -8.03 -14.33
N GLN A 179 -8.88 -7.65 -13.72
CA GLN A 179 -8.91 -7.04 -12.37
C GLN A 179 -9.18 -8.05 -11.24
N ASP A 180 -9.52 -9.30 -11.58
CA ASP A 180 -9.93 -10.35 -10.65
C ASP A 180 -8.75 -11.21 -10.16
N ILE A 181 -7.57 -11.01 -10.71
CA ILE A 181 -6.35 -11.70 -10.28
C ILE A 181 -5.92 -11.11 -8.94
N ALA A 182 -5.67 -11.99 -7.97
CA ALA A 182 -5.16 -11.63 -6.66
C ALA A 182 -3.68 -12.01 -6.54
N ASP A 183 -2.94 -11.23 -5.76
CA ASP A 183 -1.53 -11.49 -5.45
C ASP A 183 -1.36 -12.64 -4.42
N GLN A 184 -0.13 -12.90 -3.97
CA GLN A 184 0.15 -13.96 -2.99
C GLN A 184 -0.57 -13.76 -1.64
N ASN A 185 -0.93 -12.53 -1.30
CA ASN A 185 -1.67 -12.18 -0.08
C ASN A 185 -3.19 -12.24 -0.30
N GLY A 186 -3.65 -12.61 -1.50
CA GLY A 186 -5.07 -12.51 -1.87
C GLY A 186 -5.51 -11.06 -2.12
N GLU A 187 -4.59 -10.11 -2.26
CA GLU A 187 -4.93 -8.71 -2.52
C GLU A 187 -5.17 -8.51 -4.02
N THR A 188 -6.33 -7.95 -4.36
CA THR A 188 -6.69 -7.55 -5.72
C THR A 188 -6.19 -6.14 -6.04
N VAL A 189 -6.33 -5.72 -7.29
CA VAL A 189 -5.98 -4.34 -7.74
C VAL A 189 -6.70 -3.26 -6.92
N TYR A 190 -7.90 -3.52 -6.42
CA TYR A 190 -8.63 -2.61 -5.54
C TYR A 190 -7.96 -2.44 -4.17
N HIS A 191 -7.31 -3.47 -3.64
CA HIS A 191 -6.58 -3.37 -2.38
C HIS A 191 -5.37 -2.45 -2.52
N HIS A 192 -4.59 -2.63 -3.59
CA HIS A 192 -3.44 -1.76 -3.90
C HIS A 192 -3.88 -0.32 -4.20
N ALA A 193 -4.98 -0.14 -4.94
CA ALA A 193 -5.57 1.18 -5.16
C ALA A 193 -6.05 1.84 -3.85
N ALA A 194 -6.65 1.06 -2.94
CA ALA A 194 -7.12 1.54 -1.64
C ALA A 194 -6.00 1.95 -0.67
N GLN A 195 -4.79 1.40 -0.85
CA GLN A 195 -3.60 1.85 -0.10
C GLN A 195 -3.17 3.27 -0.50
N GLN A 196 -3.49 3.68 -1.73
CA GLN A 196 -3.16 5.01 -2.23
C GLN A 196 -4.16 6.06 -1.78
N ASN A 197 -3.75 7.33 -1.81
CA ASN A 197 -4.61 8.48 -1.55
C ASN A 197 -5.16 9.12 -2.84
N ASN A 198 -5.22 8.36 -3.94
CA ASN A 198 -5.64 8.85 -5.24
C ASN A 198 -7.01 8.25 -5.61
N PRO A 199 -8.12 8.99 -5.43
CA PRO A 199 -9.46 8.48 -5.73
C PRO A 199 -9.63 8.16 -7.22
N ARG A 200 -8.88 8.83 -8.10
CA ARG A 200 -9.02 8.67 -9.55
C ARG A 200 -8.65 7.26 -10.02
N VAL A 201 -7.69 6.62 -9.36
CA VAL A 201 -7.31 5.22 -9.64
C VAL A 201 -8.50 4.29 -9.44
N ILE A 202 -9.22 4.46 -8.34
CA ILE A 202 -10.40 3.64 -8.01
C ILE A 202 -11.52 3.92 -8.99
N GLU A 203 -11.77 5.18 -9.34
CA GLU A 203 -12.80 5.56 -10.33
C GLU A 203 -12.55 4.92 -11.70
N ILE A 204 -11.30 4.87 -12.17
CA ILE A 204 -10.93 4.21 -13.42
C ILE A 204 -11.17 2.71 -13.33
N LEU A 205 -10.78 2.06 -12.23
CA LEU A 205 -11.02 0.64 -12.04
C LEU A 205 -12.52 0.31 -12.05
N CYS A 206 -13.35 1.16 -11.45
CA CYS A 206 -14.81 1.03 -11.41
C CYS A 206 -15.51 1.39 -12.74
N SER A 207 -14.83 2.03 -13.69
CA SER A 207 -15.41 2.36 -15.00
C SER A 207 -15.82 1.11 -15.77
N VAL A 208 -15.12 0.01 -15.53
CA VAL A 208 -15.43 -1.32 -16.06
C VAL A 208 -16.12 -2.13 -14.97
N PRO A 209 -17.24 -2.83 -15.27
CA PRO A 209 -17.92 -3.68 -14.30
C PRO A 209 -16.95 -4.75 -13.77
N SER A 210 -16.71 -4.69 -12.48
CA SER A 210 -15.67 -5.50 -11.82
C SER A 210 -16.20 -6.09 -10.52
N VAL A 211 -15.86 -7.36 -10.28
CA VAL A 211 -16.31 -8.13 -9.12
C VAL A 211 -15.36 -7.95 -7.92
N GLY A 212 -14.18 -7.35 -8.14
CA GLY A 212 -13.08 -7.30 -7.16
C GLY A 212 -13.24 -6.30 -6.02
N ILE A 213 -14.20 -5.37 -6.07
CA ILE A 213 -14.33 -4.28 -5.07
C ILE A 213 -14.67 -4.78 -3.66
N ASN A 214 -15.32 -5.94 -3.57
CA ASN A 214 -15.75 -6.57 -2.33
C ASN A 214 -14.92 -7.83 -1.99
N HIS A 215 -13.87 -8.14 -2.78
CA HIS A 215 -13.03 -9.30 -2.54
C HIS A 215 -12.30 -9.15 -1.20
N GLN A 216 -12.15 -10.24 -0.45
CA GLN A 216 -11.40 -10.24 0.81
C GLN A 216 -10.05 -10.90 0.59
N SER A 217 -8.99 -10.24 1.06
CA SER A 217 -7.65 -10.82 1.08
C SER A 217 -7.53 -12.00 2.03
N ASN A 218 -6.37 -12.67 2.07
CA ASN A 218 -6.09 -13.77 2.99
C ASN A 218 -6.21 -13.35 4.47
N ASN A 219 -6.14 -12.04 4.76
CA ASN A 219 -6.35 -11.47 6.09
C ASN A 219 -7.81 -11.15 6.39
N ASN A 220 -8.75 -11.56 5.52
CA ASN A 220 -10.16 -11.20 5.53
C ASN A 220 -10.40 -9.68 5.39
N GLU A 221 -9.45 -8.90 4.88
CA GLU A 221 -9.64 -7.47 4.67
C GLU A 221 -10.19 -7.24 3.26
N ALA A 222 -11.30 -6.52 3.14
CA ALA A 222 -11.75 -5.98 1.85
C ALA A 222 -11.04 -4.64 1.54
N PRO A 223 -11.06 -4.13 0.29
CA PRO A 223 -10.43 -2.85 -0.07
C PRO A 223 -10.85 -1.69 0.83
N LEU A 224 -12.13 -1.65 1.22
CA LEU A 224 -12.66 -0.64 2.14
C LEU A 224 -12.01 -0.72 3.53
N HIS A 225 -11.72 -1.93 4.04
CA HIS A 225 -10.98 -2.12 5.30
C HIS A 225 -9.54 -1.61 5.19
N VAL A 226 -8.87 -1.89 4.06
CA VAL A 226 -7.49 -1.42 3.81
C VAL A 226 -7.43 0.11 3.77
N ALA A 227 -8.35 0.76 3.05
CA ALA A 227 -8.44 2.23 3.01
C ALA A 227 -8.70 2.82 4.42
N CYS A 228 -9.60 2.20 5.20
CA CYS A 228 -9.88 2.59 6.57
C CYS A 228 -8.68 2.39 7.52
N ARG A 229 -7.92 1.31 7.35
CA ARG A 229 -6.70 1.02 8.12
C ARG A 229 -5.58 2.02 7.83
N MET A 230 -5.46 2.43 6.57
CA MET A 230 -4.45 3.38 6.09
C MET A 230 -4.84 4.85 6.24
N GLY A 231 -6.09 5.15 6.62
CA GLY A 231 -6.58 6.51 6.80
C GLY A 231 -6.77 7.29 5.50
N LYS A 232 -7.04 6.60 4.39
CA LYS A 232 -7.20 7.22 3.06
C LYS A 232 -8.65 7.60 2.82
N THR A 233 -9.04 8.79 3.28
CA THR A 233 -10.43 9.28 3.22
C THR A 233 -10.97 9.38 1.80
N GLU A 234 -10.18 9.92 0.87
CA GLU A 234 -10.59 10.06 -0.53
C GLU A 234 -10.81 8.70 -1.19
N SER A 235 -9.98 7.71 -0.86
CA SER A 235 -10.11 6.35 -1.36
C SER A 235 -11.33 5.64 -0.77
N VAL A 236 -11.65 5.87 0.51
CA VAL A 236 -12.90 5.42 1.12
C VAL A 236 -14.10 6.01 0.37
N LEU A 237 -14.10 7.33 0.12
CA LEU A 237 -15.18 8.00 -0.62
C LEU A 237 -15.32 7.45 -2.04
N ALA A 238 -14.21 7.24 -2.76
CA ALA A 238 -14.23 6.66 -4.10
C ALA A 238 -14.80 5.24 -4.11
N LEU A 239 -14.37 4.38 -3.18
CA LEU A 239 -14.91 3.02 -3.03
C LEU A 239 -16.42 3.04 -2.72
N LEU A 240 -16.87 3.92 -1.83
CA LEU A 240 -18.28 4.05 -1.49
C LEU A 240 -19.12 4.57 -2.67
N ARG A 241 -18.58 5.52 -3.46
CA ARG A 241 -19.21 5.97 -4.72
C ARG A 241 -19.33 4.84 -5.73
N CYS A 242 -18.35 3.93 -5.77
CA CYS A 242 -18.40 2.70 -6.55
C CYS A 242 -19.28 1.58 -5.94
N GLN A 243 -20.13 1.90 -4.95
CA GLN A 243 -21.04 0.93 -4.29
C GLN A 243 -20.32 -0.22 -3.56
N ALA A 244 -19.13 0.04 -2.99
CA ALA A 244 -18.49 -0.91 -2.08
C ALA A 244 -19.39 -1.23 -0.87
N ARG A 245 -19.47 -2.51 -0.49
CA ARG A 245 -20.36 -2.95 0.59
C ARG A 245 -19.73 -2.69 1.95
N CYS A 246 -20.46 -2.01 2.83
CA CYS A 246 -20.05 -1.78 4.22
C CYS A 246 -20.36 -2.98 5.15
N ASP A 247 -21.14 -3.95 4.69
CA ASP A 247 -21.57 -5.10 5.51
C ASP A 247 -20.57 -6.25 5.54
N ILE A 248 -19.41 -6.09 4.88
CA ILE A 248 -18.38 -7.11 4.84
C ILE A 248 -17.66 -7.11 6.19
N ILE A 249 -17.61 -8.27 6.82
CA ILE A 249 -16.92 -8.47 8.09
C ILE A 249 -15.46 -8.79 7.78
N GLY A 250 -14.55 -7.91 8.21
CA GLY A 250 -13.12 -8.17 8.18
C GLY A 250 -12.57 -8.71 9.50
N LYS A 251 -11.23 -8.78 9.59
CA LYS A 251 -10.51 -9.24 10.79
C LYS A 251 -10.92 -8.52 12.07
N ASP A 252 -11.21 -7.22 11.94
CA ASP A 252 -11.56 -6.34 13.06
C ASP A 252 -13.05 -5.99 13.16
N GLY A 253 -13.90 -6.78 12.50
CA GLY A 253 -15.33 -6.48 12.34
C GLY A 253 -15.58 -5.70 11.05
N TYR A 254 -16.65 -4.91 11.03
CA TYR A 254 -17.02 -4.09 9.87
C TYR A 254 -16.02 -2.96 9.58
N PRO A 255 -16.03 -2.34 8.37
CA PRO A 255 -15.10 -1.28 7.99
C PRO A 255 -15.08 -0.10 8.96
N ILE A 256 -16.22 0.26 9.55
CA ILE A 256 -16.29 1.29 10.59
C ILE A 256 -15.47 0.91 11.81
N HIS A 257 -15.50 -0.35 12.26
CA HIS A 257 -14.71 -0.81 13.40
C HIS A 257 -13.21 -0.72 13.11
N THR A 258 -12.78 -1.03 11.88
CA THR A 258 -11.41 -0.81 11.44
C THR A 258 -11.04 0.67 11.49
N ALA A 259 -11.86 1.56 10.91
CA ALA A 259 -11.63 3.01 10.97
C ALA A 259 -11.52 3.50 12.43
N MET A 260 -12.40 3.01 13.31
CA MET A 260 -12.38 3.36 14.73
C MET A 260 -11.13 2.85 15.45
N LYS A 261 -10.73 1.60 15.17
CA LYS A 261 -9.54 0.98 15.76
C LYS A 261 -8.25 1.70 15.37
N TYR A 262 -8.17 2.24 14.15
CA TYR A 262 -7.00 2.99 13.67
C TYR A 262 -7.12 4.52 13.86
N SER A 263 -8.13 4.99 14.59
CA SER A 263 -8.36 6.42 14.88
C SER A 263 -8.52 7.31 13.64
N GLN A 264 -9.20 6.78 12.60
CA GLN A 264 -9.38 7.48 11.33
C GLN A 264 -10.74 8.18 11.27
N ASN A 265 -10.81 9.39 11.82
CA ASN A 265 -12.05 10.16 11.96
C ASN A 265 -12.73 10.42 10.60
N GLY A 266 -11.98 10.89 9.60
CA GLY A 266 -12.55 11.18 8.28
C GLY A 266 -13.06 9.94 7.55
N CYS A 267 -12.41 8.79 7.74
CA CYS A 267 -12.89 7.52 7.17
C CYS A 267 -14.20 7.08 7.85
N ALA A 268 -14.27 7.19 9.18
CA ALA A 268 -15.48 6.88 9.93
C ALA A 268 -16.64 7.81 9.53
N GLU A 269 -16.37 9.11 9.34
CA GLU A 269 -17.34 10.08 8.88
C GLU A 269 -17.88 9.74 7.49
N ALA A 270 -16.98 9.50 6.52
CA ALA A 270 -17.35 9.12 5.16
C ALA A 270 -18.23 7.85 5.10
N ILE A 271 -17.91 6.84 5.92
CA ILE A 271 -18.71 5.62 6.01
C ILE A 271 -20.11 5.91 6.56
N LEU A 272 -20.21 6.75 7.60
CA LEU A 272 -21.49 7.08 8.24
C LEU A 272 -22.38 7.97 7.36
N ASP A 273 -21.80 8.79 6.49
CA ASP A 273 -22.55 9.60 5.52
C ASP A 273 -23.30 8.74 4.52
N VAL A 274 -22.68 7.63 4.08
CA VAL A 274 -23.28 6.71 3.10
C VAL A 274 -24.12 5.63 3.78
N SER A 275 -23.68 5.15 4.94
CA SER A 275 -24.26 3.99 5.61
C SER A 275 -24.50 4.23 7.09
N ALA A 276 -25.60 4.92 7.40
CA ALA A 276 -26.02 5.16 8.79
C ALA A 276 -26.21 3.87 9.62
N ASN A 277 -26.52 2.74 8.97
CA ASN A 277 -26.65 1.43 9.62
C ASN A 277 -25.36 0.98 10.33
N GLN A 278 -24.20 1.42 9.87
CA GLN A 278 -22.91 1.08 10.47
C GLN A 278 -22.76 1.64 11.89
N LEU A 279 -23.55 2.66 12.27
CA LEU A 279 -23.58 3.22 13.62
C LEU A 279 -23.99 2.21 14.70
N HIS A 280 -24.79 1.23 14.32
CA HIS A 280 -25.31 0.18 15.19
C HIS A 280 -24.72 -1.20 14.88
N ALA A 281 -23.77 -1.27 13.96
CA ALA A 281 -23.10 -2.52 13.63
C ALA A 281 -22.31 -3.02 14.85
N GLU A 282 -22.47 -4.29 15.20
CA GLU A 282 -21.78 -4.89 16.33
C GLU A 282 -20.60 -5.73 15.83
N ASP A 283 -19.39 -5.52 16.38
CA ASP A 283 -18.24 -6.40 16.09
C ASP A 283 -18.60 -7.86 16.45
N PRO A 284 -18.51 -8.82 15.51
CA PRO A 284 -18.81 -10.23 15.77
C PRO A 284 -18.06 -10.84 16.96
N ARG A 285 -16.88 -10.32 17.30
CA ARG A 285 -16.05 -10.88 18.39
C ARG A 285 -16.58 -10.51 19.78
N TYR A 286 -16.98 -9.26 19.95
CA TYR A 286 -17.32 -8.69 21.25
C TYR A 286 -18.75 -8.15 21.35
N GLN A 287 -19.53 -8.24 20.27
CA GLN A 287 -20.83 -7.58 20.10
C GLN A 287 -20.77 -6.09 20.49
N ALA A 288 -19.67 -5.45 20.12
CA ALA A 288 -19.36 -4.10 20.53
C ALA A 288 -19.67 -3.15 19.38
N THR A 289 -20.51 -2.14 19.63
CA THR A 289 -20.81 -1.06 18.68
C THR A 289 -19.60 -0.15 18.45
N PRO A 290 -19.57 0.69 17.38
CA PRO A 290 -18.41 1.51 17.04
C PRO A 290 -17.94 2.43 18.18
N ILE A 291 -18.88 2.90 19.02
CA ILE A 291 -18.58 3.78 20.16
C ILE A 291 -17.74 3.10 21.24
N HIS A 292 -17.82 1.78 21.40
CA HIS A 292 -16.93 1.04 22.31
C HIS A 292 -15.46 1.11 21.85
N TRP A 293 -15.23 1.24 20.54
CA TRP A 293 -13.89 1.29 19.96
C TRP A 293 -13.32 2.71 19.87
N ALA A 294 -14.09 3.75 20.21
CA ALA A 294 -13.66 5.14 20.13
C ALA A 294 -12.42 5.40 21.00
N LYS A 295 -11.32 5.79 20.38
CA LYS A 295 -10.04 6.06 21.08
C LYS A 295 -9.94 7.48 21.61
N ASN A 296 -10.52 8.43 20.88
CA ASN A 296 -10.36 9.85 21.13
C ASN A 296 -11.73 10.51 21.38
N ALA A 297 -11.72 11.65 22.07
CA ALA A 297 -12.91 12.45 22.31
C ALA A 297 -13.62 12.89 21.02
N GLU A 298 -12.87 13.22 19.96
CA GLU A 298 -13.45 13.57 18.66
C GLU A 298 -14.23 12.43 18.02
N MET A 299 -13.73 11.20 18.14
CA MET A 299 -14.43 10.02 17.61
C MET A 299 -15.71 9.75 18.38
N ALA A 300 -15.67 9.88 19.70
CA ALA A 300 -16.86 9.76 20.54
C ALA A 300 -17.88 10.85 20.19
N ARG A 301 -17.44 12.11 20.05
CA ARG A 301 -18.30 13.23 19.63
C ARG A 301 -18.93 12.98 18.27
N LEU A 302 -18.15 12.56 17.28
CA LEU A 302 -18.65 12.25 15.94
C LEU A 302 -19.79 11.23 16.00
N LEU A 303 -19.57 10.09 16.68
CA LEU A 303 -20.60 9.06 16.79
C LEU A 303 -21.85 9.51 17.54
N ILE A 304 -21.69 10.28 18.61
CA ILE A 304 -22.82 10.80 19.40
C ILE A 304 -23.63 11.81 18.58
N GLN A 305 -22.96 12.72 17.84
CA GLN A 305 -23.62 13.68 16.96
C GLN A 305 -24.41 13.01 15.84
N ARG A 306 -23.96 11.83 15.38
CA ARG A 306 -24.69 11.00 14.40
C ARG A 306 -25.83 10.16 15.04
N GLY A 307 -26.08 10.29 16.34
CA GLY A 307 -27.21 9.65 17.03
C GLY A 307 -26.90 8.26 17.60
N CYS A 308 -25.64 7.95 17.92
CA CYS A 308 -25.29 6.67 18.52
C CYS A 308 -25.91 6.51 19.92
N LYS A 309 -26.31 5.28 20.27
CA LYS A 309 -26.76 4.94 21.62
C LYS A 309 -25.55 4.84 22.55
N VAL A 310 -25.46 5.73 23.54
CA VAL A 310 -24.30 5.85 24.46
C VAL A 310 -24.19 4.70 25.45
N ASN A 311 -25.32 4.11 25.87
CA ASN A 311 -25.38 3.07 26.91
C ASN A 311 -25.57 1.65 26.34
N THR A 312 -25.10 1.40 25.11
CA THR A 312 -25.08 0.04 24.55
C THR A 312 -24.22 -0.89 25.38
N ARG A 313 -24.50 -2.19 25.39
CA ARG A 313 -23.72 -3.18 26.14
C ARG A 313 -23.03 -4.12 25.16
N SER A 314 -21.77 -4.41 25.42
CA SER A 314 -21.03 -5.46 24.71
C SER A 314 -21.42 -6.85 25.21
N LYS A 315 -20.85 -7.90 24.62
CA LYS A 315 -20.98 -9.29 25.06
C LYS A 315 -20.53 -9.50 26.52
N THR A 316 -19.56 -8.73 27.01
CA THR A 316 -19.11 -8.76 28.42
C THR A 316 -19.99 -7.91 29.33
N SER A 317 -21.13 -7.42 28.83
CA SER A 317 -22.03 -6.46 29.48
C SER A 317 -21.43 -5.07 29.74
N ASP A 318 -20.20 -4.81 29.30
CA ASP A 318 -19.53 -3.52 29.44
C ASP A 318 -20.18 -2.47 28.52
N THR A 319 -20.39 -1.26 29.05
CA THR A 319 -20.79 -0.09 28.24
C THR A 319 -19.57 0.63 27.64
N PRO A 320 -19.74 1.54 26.66
CA PRO A 320 -18.63 2.33 26.13
C PRO A 320 -17.85 3.05 27.23
N LEU A 321 -18.53 3.55 28.27
CA LEU A 321 -17.91 4.20 29.42
C LEU A 321 -16.98 3.24 30.18
N HIS A 322 -17.38 1.98 30.39
CA HIS A 322 -16.50 0.96 30.99
C HIS A 322 -15.23 0.77 30.16
N ILE A 323 -15.35 0.72 28.82
CA ILE A 323 -14.18 0.55 27.95
C ILE A 323 -13.26 1.78 28.00
N MET A 324 -13.80 2.99 28.01
CA MET A 324 -13.00 4.21 28.14
C MET A 324 -12.25 4.24 29.47
N VAL A 325 -12.89 3.84 30.58
CA VAL A 325 -12.25 3.71 31.89
C VAL A 325 -11.19 2.60 31.90
N LYS A 326 -11.51 1.39 31.41
CA LYS A 326 -10.57 0.25 31.30
C LYS A 326 -9.35 0.60 30.43
N ARG A 327 -9.46 1.56 29.51
CA ARG A 327 -8.38 1.99 28.61
C ARG A 327 -7.77 3.35 28.97
N ASP A 328 -8.19 3.95 30.09
CA ASP A 328 -7.67 5.23 30.59
C ASP A 328 -7.83 6.40 29.59
N ARG A 329 -9.01 6.48 28.95
CA ARG A 329 -9.34 7.50 27.95
C ARG A 329 -10.20 8.59 28.57
N PHE A 330 -9.58 9.43 29.40
CA PHE A 330 -10.28 10.43 30.21
C PHE A 330 -11.17 11.36 29.39
N GLU A 331 -10.66 11.98 28.32
CA GLU A 331 -11.42 12.95 27.52
C GLU A 331 -12.59 12.30 26.79
N ALA A 332 -12.41 11.07 26.31
CA ALA A 332 -13.50 10.31 25.68
C ALA A 332 -14.56 9.91 26.72
N ALA A 333 -14.16 9.52 27.93
CA ALA A 333 -15.09 9.24 29.03
C ALA A 333 -15.89 10.48 29.43
N MET A 334 -15.25 11.65 29.51
CA MET A 334 -15.92 12.93 29.78
C MET A 334 -16.96 13.28 28.71
N VAL A 335 -16.65 13.04 27.43
CA VAL A 335 -17.63 13.21 26.35
C VAL A 335 -18.83 12.29 26.55
N LEU A 336 -18.62 11.01 26.90
CA LEU A 336 -19.73 10.08 27.14
C LEU A 336 -20.59 10.53 28.33
N LEU A 337 -19.98 10.89 29.46
CA LEU A 337 -20.68 11.34 30.67
C LEU A 337 -21.52 12.61 30.41
N THR A 338 -20.94 13.59 29.72
CA THR A 338 -21.64 14.84 29.36
C THR A 338 -22.82 14.59 28.41
N ASN A 339 -22.82 13.47 27.68
CA ASN A 339 -23.88 13.08 26.74
C ASN A 339 -24.78 11.95 27.30
N GLY A 340 -24.89 11.83 28.63
CA GLY A 340 -25.86 10.94 29.27
C GLY A 340 -25.43 9.48 29.40
N ALA A 341 -24.12 9.20 29.40
CA ALA A 341 -23.64 7.88 29.80
C ALA A 341 -23.98 7.63 31.27
N ASP A 342 -24.49 6.43 31.56
CA ASP A 342 -24.83 6.01 32.92
C ASP A 342 -23.56 5.61 33.71
N PRO A 343 -23.16 6.38 34.74
CA PRO A 343 -21.98 6.07 35.54
C PRO A 343 -22.20 4.90 36.51
N ASN A 344 -23.45 4.43 36.68
CA ASN A 344 -23.84 3.32 37.56
C ASN A 344 -24.20 2.05 36.79
N ALA A 345 -24.00 2.06 35.48
CA ALA A 345 -24.20 0.88 34.65
C ALA A 345 -23.31 -0.27 35.17
N LYS A 346 -23.90 -1.46 35.35
CA LYS A 346 -23.14 -2.66 35.73
C LYS A 346 -22.58 -3.34 34.50
N GLY A 347 -21.25 -3.46 34.43
CA GLY A 347 -20.52 -4.14 33.37
C GLY A 347 -20.20 -5.59 33.73
N GLU A 348 -19.04 -6.04 33.28
CA GLU A 348 -18.50 -7.36 33.56
C GLU A 348 -18.31 -7.59 35.08
N HIS A 349 -18.82 -8.72 35.59
CA HIS A 349 -18.85 -9.07 37.03
C HIS A 349 -19.56 -8.04 37.91
N GLY A 350 -20.54 -7.32 37.37
CA GLY A 350 -21.29 -6.31 38.11
C GLY A 350 -20.49 -5.06 38.45
N ASN A 351 -19.25 -4.94 37.96
CA ASN A 351 -18.41 -3.78 38.20
C ASN A 351 -18.98 -2.57 37.45
N THR A 352 -19.08 -1.45 38.15
CA THR A 352 -19.42 -0.15 37.56
C THR A 352 -18.18 0.52 36.98
N PRO A 353 -18.32 1.58 36.16
CA PRO A 353 -17.20 2.43 35.76
C PRO A 353 -16.37 2.91 36.96
N LEU A 354 -16.99 3.20 38.10
CA LEU A 354 -16.28 3.63 39.31
C LEU A 354 -15.42 2.53 39.92
N HIS A 355 -15.91 1.28 39.99
CA HIS A 355 -15.11 0.14 40.42
C HIS A 355 -13.83 -0.01 39.58
N LEU A 356 -13.96 0.16 38.26
CA LEU A 356 -12.85 0.06 37.33
C LEU A 356 -11.86 1.23 37.47
N ALA A 357 -12.35 2.45 37.68
CA ALA A 357 -11.53 3.63 37.90
C ALA A 357 -10.74 3.53 39.21
N MET A 358 -11.39 3.06 40.29
CA MET A 358 -10.78 2.80 41.60
C MET A 358 -9.70 1.72 41.53
N LYS A 359 -9.95 0.61 40.83
CA LYS A 359 -8.95 -0.45 40.61
C LYS A 359 -7.68 0.07 39.91
N LYS A 360 -7.82 1.10 39.08
CA LYS A 360 -6.72 1.70 38.31
C LYS A 360 -6.04 2.87 38.99
N ASP A 361 -6.57 3.34 40.12
CA ASP A 361 -6.09 4.52 40.85
C ASP A 361 -6.04 5.79 39.99
N HIS A 362 -7.01 5.95 39.08
CA HIS A 362 -7.07 7.12 38.20
C HIS A 362 -7.95 8.23 38.81
N LEU A 363 -7.32 9.05 39.67
CA LEU A 363 -7.99 10.04 40.52
C LEU A 363 -8.91 11.01 39.77
N GLU A 364 -8.50 11.51 38.61
CA GLU A 364 -9.30 12.49 37.86
C GLU A 364 -10.59 11.87 37.31
N LEU A 365 -10.54 10.62 36.83
CA LEU A 365 -11.74 9.92 36.38
C LEU A 365 -12.63 9.49 37.54
N ILE A 366 -12.04 9.14 38.68
CA ILE A 366 -12.79 8.88 39.92
C ILE A 366 -13.60 10.13 40.30
N LYS A 367 -12.95 11.29 40.40
CA LYS A 367 -13.60 12.58 40.68
C LYS A 367 -14.69 12.88 39.66
N ALA A 368 -14.39 12.72 38.38
CA ALA A 368 -15.37 12.96 37.31
C ALA A 368 -16.60 12.05 37.48
N LEU A 369 -16.41 10.74 37.62
CA LEU A 369 -17.50 9.78 37.80
C LEU A 369 -18.38 10.13 39.02
N MET A 370 -17.76 10.52 40.14
CA MET A 370 -18.50 10.97 41.33
C MET A 370 -19.30 12.25 41.07
N VAL A 371 -18.74 13.23 40.37
CA VAL A 371 -19.43 14.47 39.98
C VAL A 371 -20.65 14.16 39.10
N PHE A 372 -20.56 13.16 38.23
CA PHE A 372 -21.67 12.70 37.39
C PHE A 372 -22.64 11.75 38.10
N GLY A 373 -22.49 11.51 39.40
CA GLY A 373 -23.44 10.73 40.20
C GLY A 373 -23.16 9.23 40.29
N ALA A 374 -21.90 8.82 40.15
CA ALA A 374 -21.50 7.44 40.43
C ALA A 374 -21.71 7.09 41.93
N ASP A 375 -22.36 5.97 42.19
CA ASP A 375 -22.65 5.45 43.51
C ASP A 375 -21.43 4.71 44.09
N VAL A 376 -20.94 5.21 45.23
CA VAL A 376 -19.78 4.67 45.96
C VAL A 376 -20.14 3.44 46.81
N GLU A 377 -21.44 3.18 47.03
CA GLU A 377 -21.94 2.06 47.83
C GLU A 377 -22.48 0.91 46.96
N GLN A 378 -22.43 1.05 45.63
CA GLN A 378 -22.94 0.01 44.74
C GLN A 378 -22.04 -1.23 44.78
N HIS A 379 -22.63 -2.41 45.00
CA HIS A 379 -21.87 -3.65 45.10
C HIS A 379 -21.74 -4.33 43.72
N ASN A 380 -20.54 -4.83 43.41
CA ASN A 380 -20.30 -5.74 42.28
C ASN A 380 -20.81 -7.17 42.59
N ASP A 381 -20.64 -8.10 41.65
CA ASP A 381 -21.13 -9.48 41.82
C ASP A 381 -20.40 -10.26 42.93
N PHE A 382 -19.27 -9.74 43.42
CA PHE A 382 -18.50 -10.29 44.54
C PHE A 382 -18.86 -9.64 45.89
N GLY A 383 -19.81 -8.70 45.91
CA GLY A 383 -20.17 -7.94 47.11
C GLY A 383 -19.15 -6.88 47.50
N GLU A 384 -18.21 -6.52 46.61
CA GLU A 384 -17.23 -5.45 46.85
C GLU A 384 -17.83 -4.10 46.44
N THR A 385 -17.60 -3.06 47.24
CA THR A 385 -17.84 -1.66 46.85
C THR A 385 -16.63 -1.09 46.08
N PRO A 386 -16.78 -0.01 45.28
CA PRO A 386 -15.66 0.63 44.61
C PRO A 386 -14.52 1.02 45.56
N GLY A 387 -14.85 1.51 46.75
CA GLY A 387 -13.88 1.87 47.78
C GLY A 387 -13.09 0.67 48.32
N LEU A 388 -13.75 -0.49 48.50
CA LEU A 388 -13.09 -1.72 48.91
C LEU A 388 -12.07 -2.20 47.86
N ILE A 389 -12.40 -2.06 46.57
CA ILE A 389 -11.48 -2.38 45.47
C ILE A 389 -10.26 -1.45 45.48
N ALA A 390 -10.45 -0.15 45.74
CA ALA A 390 -9.34 0.80 45.88
C ALA A 390 -8.39 0.38 47.02
N ALA A 391 -8.94 0.07 48.20
CA ALA A 391 -8.16 -0.34 49.37
C ALA A 391 -7.37 -1.65 49.13
N ARG A 392 -7.93 -2.58 48.35
CA ARG A 392 -7.24 -3.83 47.97
C ARG A 392 -6.18 -3.63 46.88
N SER A 393 -6.38 -2.65 45.99
CA SER A 393 -5.53 -2.42 44.82
C SER A 393 -4.41 -1.42 45.08
N SER A 394 -4.58 -0.52 46.06
CA SER A 394 -3.50 0.34 46.54
C SER A 394 -2.44 -0.56 47.17
N LYS A 395 -1.32 -0.74 46.47
CA LYS A 395 -0.14 -1.36 47.06
C LYS A 395 0.15 -0.61 48.36
N GLY A 396 0.18 -1.33 49.47
CA GLY A 396 0.55 -0.75 50.75
C GLY A 396 1.86 0.01 50.59
N CYS A 397 1.95 1.16 51.26
CA CYS A 397 3.25 1.71 51.65
C CYS A 397 4.12 0.56 52.12
N GLU A 398 5.26 0.33 51.46
CA GLU A 398 6.31 -0.48 52.04
C GLU A 398 6.68 0.17 53.40
N PRO A 399 6.72 -0.61 54.50
CA PRO A 399 7.11 -0.11 55.81
C PRO A 399 8.60 0.23 55.90
#